data_AF-A0A1I4LJA3-F1
#
_entry.id   AF-A0A1I4LJA3-F1
#
_cell.length_a   1.000
_cell.length_b   1.000
_cell.length_c   1.000
_cell.angle_alpha   90.00
_cell.angle_beta   90.00
_cell.angle_gamma   90.00
#
_symmetry.space_group_name_H-M   'P 1'
#
loop_
_entity.id
_entity.type
_entity.pdbx_description
1 polymer ?
#
loop_
_entity_poly.entity_id
_entity_poly.type
_entity_poly.pdbx_seq_one_letter_code
_entity_poly.pdbx_strand_id
1 'polypeptide(L)' 'MFPYRRILELHGEEERSLRSISAITRHSRQKVTEVIRLAEKRGLKCPLDEDMTDPWIEDFL' A
#
# COMPACT_ATOMS: atom_id res chain seq x y z
N MET A 1 -1.87 -5.26 -12.93
CA MET A 1 -2.34 -4.17 -12.05
C MET A 1 -1.39 -4.08 -10.87
N PHE A 2 -1.06 -2.87 -10.41
CA PHE A 2 -0.13 -2.68 -9.28
C PHE A 2 -0.88 -2.96 -7.96
N PRO A 3 -0.30 -3.73 -7.01
CA PRO A 3 -1.03 -4.25 -5.84
C PRO A 3 -1.08 -3.23 -4.69
N TYR A 4 -1.74 -2.10 -4.92
CA TYR A 4 -1.85 -1.00 -3.95
C TYR A 4 -2.48 -1.44 -2.63
N ARG A 5 -3.64 -2.11 -2.67
CA ARG A 5 -4.37 -2.58 -1.50
C ARG A 5 -3.50 -3.49 -0.66
N ARG A 6 -2.84 -4.47 -1.29
CA ARG A 6 -1.99 -5.43 -0.60
C ARG A 6 -0.79 -4.76 0.06
N ILE A 7 -0.19 -3.76 -0.57
CA ILE A 7 0.93 -3.00 0.01
C ILE A 7 0.47 -2.28 1.28
N LEU A 8 -0.68 -1.61 1.23
CA LEU A 8 -1.20 -0.82 2.35
C LEU A 8 -1.67 -1.71 3.50
N GLU A 9 -2.38 -2.81 3.22
CA GLU A 9 -2.76 -3.80 4.23
C GLU A 9 -1.53 -4.38 4.94
N LEU A 10 -0.50 -4.78 4.17
CA LEU A 10 0.74 -5.28 4.75
C LEU A 10 1.45 -4.19 5.57
N HIS A 11 1.35 -2.92 5.19
CA HIS A 11 1.95 -1.83 5.97
C HIS A 11 1.17 -1.55 7.27
N GLY A 12 -0.14 -1.75 7.26
CA GLY A 12 -1.00 -1.64 8.45
C GLY A 12 -0.79 -2.78 9.47
N GLU A 13 -0.14 -3.89 9.09
CA GLU A 13 0.30 -4.93 10.02
C GLU A 13 1.50 -4.44 10.86
N GLU A 14 1.38 -4.51 12.19
CA GLU A 14 2.28 -3.89 13.19
C GLU A 14 3.78 -4.22 13.03
N GLU A 15 4.13 -5.37 12.41
CA GLU A 15 5.51 -5.88 12.34
C GLU A 15 6.13 -5.92 10.93
N ARG A 16 5.48 -5.35 9.90
CA ARG A 16 5.97 -5.47 8.52
C ARG A 16 6.89 -4.32 8.12
N SER A 17 8.19 -4.63 7.96
CA SER A 17 9.14 -3.70 7.36
C SER A 17 8.93 -3.49 5.86
N LEU A 18 9.30 -2.32 5.33
CA LEU A 18 9.30 -2.01 3.89
C LEU A 18 10.06 -3.04 3.04
N ARG A 19 11.14 -3.62 3.60
CA ARG A 19 11.89 -4.71 2.95
C ARG A 19 11.00 -5.94 2.75
N SER A 20 10.30 -6.36 3.80
CA SER A 20 9.38 -7.50 3.74
C SER A 20 8.27 -7.26 2.71
N ILE A 21 7.63 -6.08 2.77
CA ILE A 21 6.55 -5.70 1.86
C ILE A 21 7.03 -5.73 0.40
N SER A 22 8.21 -5.15 0.12
CA SER A 22 8.80 -5.17 -1.23
C SER A 22 9.07 -6.59 -1.74
N ALA A 23 9.52 -7.50 -0.87
CA ALA A 23 9.78 -8.89 -1.22
C ALA A 23 8.49 -9.67 -1.48
N ILE A 24 7.47 -9.48 -0.63
CA ILE A 24 6.16 -10.13 -0.76
C ILE A 24 5.43 -9.68 -2.03
N THR A 25 5.45 -8.38 -2.30
CA THR A 25 4.73 -7.77 -3.43
C THR A 25 5.53 -7.80 -4.73
N ARG A 26 6.81 -8.21 -4.68
CA ARG A 26 7.73 -8.27 -5.83
C ARG A 26 7.91 -6.92 -6.54
N HIS A 27 7.89 -5.84 -5.78
CA HIS A 27 8.07 -4.48 -6.27
C HIS A 27 9.26 -3.79 -5.62
N SER A 28 9.79 -2.75 -6.28
CA SER A 28 10.92 -2.00 -5.74
C SER A 28 10.54 -1.32 -4.42
N ARG A 29 11.48 -1.27 -3.48
CA ARG A 29 11.30 -0.54 -2.22
C ARG A 29 10.91 0.92 -2.45
N GLN A 30 11.45 1.55 -3.49
CA GLN A 30 11.11 2.92 -3.87
C GLN A 30 9.62 3.06 -4.21
N LYS A 31 9.08 2.17 -5.06
CA LYS A 31 7.68 2.24 -5.48
C LYS A 31 6.72 1.94 -4.32
N VAL A 32 7.05 0.95 -3.49
CA VAL A 32 6.29 0.65 -2.25
C VAL A 32 6.28 1.85 -1.30
N THR A 33 7.44 2.50 -1.12
CA THR A 33 7.56 3.68 -0.25
C THR A 33 6.76 4.87 -0.77
N GLU A 34 6.77 5.10 -2.09
CA GLU A 34 5.98 6.14 -2.73
C GLU A 34 4.49 5.97 -2.44
N VAL A 35 3.96 4.76 -2.61
CA VAL A 35 2.55 4.44 -2.35
C VAL A 35 2.16 4.67 -0.90
N ILE A 36 2.96 4.18 0.05
CA ILE A 36 2.70 4.36 1.47
C ILE A 36 2.68 5.85 1.83
N ARG A 37 3.67 6.62 1.35
CA ARG A 37 3.73 8.07 1.62
C ARG A 37 2.55 8.83 1.03
N LEU A 38 2.12 8.49 -0.18
CA LEU A 38 0.96 9.11 -0.80
C LEU A 38 -0.32 8.80 -0.01
N ALA A 39 -0.48 7.55 0.42
CA ALA A 39 -1.60 7.12 1.24
C ALA A 39 -1.65 7.86 2.58
N GLU A 40 -0.52 7.94 3.30
CA GLU A 40 -0.41 8.70 4.56
C GLU A 40 -0.73 10.18 4.36
N LYS A 41 -0.18 10.79 3.30
CA LYS A 41 -0.42 12.21 2.97
C LYS A 41 -1.89 12.50 2.68
N ARG A 42 -2.59 11.57 2.02
CA ARG A 42 -4.03 11.70 1.71
C ARG A 42 -4.93 11.20 2.83
N GLY A 43 -4.38 10.71 3.94
CA GLY A 43 -5.13 10.25 5.10
C GLY A 43 -5.82 8.89 4.91
N LEU A 44 -5.36 8.08 3.96
CA LEU A 44 -5.85 6.72 3.73
C LEU A 44 -5.35 5.81 4.87
N LYS A 45 -6.28 5.23 5.64
CA LYS A 45 -5.96 4.41 6.81
C LYS A 45 -6.44 2.99 6.61
N CYS A 46 -5.71 2.04 7.21
CA CYS A 46 -6.16 0.65 7.33
C CYS A 46 -7.03 0.47 8.59
N PRO A 47 -7.96 -0.50 8.60
CA PRO A 47 -8.29 -1.43 7.51
C PRO A 47 -8.99 -0.72 6.33
N LEU A 48 -8.75 -1.21 5.11
CA LEU A 48 -9.35 -0.68 3.89
C LEU A 48 -10.73 -1.32 3.65
N ASP A 49 -11.73 -0.51 3.34
CA ASP A 49 -13.09 -0.98 3.00
C ASP A 49 -13.09 -1.83 1.72
N GLU A 50 -14.12 -2.66 1.52
CA GLU A 50 -14.21 -3.57 0.36
C GLU A 50 -14.19 -2.82 -0.99
N ASP A 51 -14.73 -1.60 -1.03
CA ASP A 51 -14.77 -0.75 -2.23
C ASP A 51 -13.39 -0.15 -2.59
N MET A 52 -12.43 -0.16 -1.65
CA MET A 52 -11.06 0.33 -1.85
C MET A 52 -10.23 -0.73 -2.59
N THR A 53 -10.58 -0.94 -3.86
CA THR A 53 -9.90 -1.82 -4.80
C THR A 53 -8.62 -1.17 -5.33
N ASP A 54 -7.71 -1.96 -5.93
CA ASP A 54 -6.48 -1.41 -6.51
C ASP A 54 -6.72 -0.30 -7.55
N PRO A 55 -7.70 -0.37 -8.49
CA PRO A 55 -8.01 0.75 -9.38
C PRO A 55 -8.50 1.99 -8.64
N TRP A 56 -9.35 1.81 -7.63
CA TRP A 56 -9.84 2.93 -6.82
C TRP A 56 -8.69 3.62 -6.08
N ILE A 57 -7.77 2.83 -5.51
CA ILE A 57 -6.59 3.36 -4.81
C ILE A 57 -5.64 4.04 -5.80
N GLU A 58 -5.48 3.50 -7.01
CA GLU A 58 -4.67 4.14 -8.06
C GLU A 58 -5.18 5.53 -8.42
N ASP A 59 -6.49 5.69 -8.61
CA ASP A 59 -7.12 6.99 -8.87
C ASP A 59 -7.10 7.91 -7.63
N PHE A 60 -7.15 7.32 -6.42
CA PHE A 60 -7.13 8.05 -5.17
C PHE A 60 -5.73 8.53 -4.76
N LEU A 61 -4.62 7.90 -5.16
CA LEU A 61 -3.25 8.24 -4.73
C LEU A 61 -2.58 9.35 -5.53
#